data_AF-A0A3N6DN52-F1
#
_entry.id   AF-A0A3N6DN52-F1
#
_cell.length_a   1.000
_cell.length_b   1.000
_cell.length_c   1.000
_cell.angle_alpha   90.00
_cell.angle_beta   90.00
_cell.angle_gamma   90.00
#
_symmetry.space_group_name_H-M   'P 1'
#
loop_
_entity.id
_entity.type
_entity.pdbx_description
1 polymer ?
#
loop_
_entity_poly.entity_id
_entity_poly.type
_entity_poly.pdbx_seq_one_letter_code
_entity_poly.pdbx_strand_id
1 'polypeptide(L)'
;MEALQLFKDLVKDGSADYARKTDAGAPSNVQTGKASMMMTTSALWVQVKEQNPDLIEDDKLGSFVLANRRPAMLQGGTLVTQAARSRHPAAARALVEYLATPDSILGAAEQRGSVPGLRDLDDTGYVKENQFVDLSLKNLQHAFSEGGTAAWMEIREKIKPTLEPAIVGDQSAKDAIAELGRLAEAAIGRM
;
A
#
# COMPACT_ATOMS: atom_id res chain seq x y z
N MET A 1 4.80 -17.44 -8.28
CA MET A 1 4.01 -18.68 -8.22
C MET A 1 3.59 -19.00 -6.78
N GLU A 2 4.52 -19.32 -5.88
CA GLU A 2 4.19 -19.73 -4.49
C GLU A 2 3.32 -18.72 -3.72
N ALA A 3 3.61 -17.42 -3.84
CA ALA A 3 2.79 -16.39 -3.20
C ALA A 3 1.33 -16.41 -3.70
N LEU A 4 1.10 -16.61 -4.99
CA LEU A 4 -0.25 -16.72 -5.55
C LEU A 4 -0.93 -18.01 -5.09
N GLN A 5 -0.17 -19.11 -4.98
CA GLN A 5 -0.68 -20.37 -4.44
C GLN A 5 -1.10 -20.23 -2.98
N LEU A 6 -0.34 -19.52 -2.15
CA LEU A 6 -0.72 -19.23 -0.77
C LEU A 6 -2.08 -18.52 -0.69
N PHE A 7 -2.33 -17.51 -1.52
CA PHE A 7 -3.64 -16.84 -1.54
C PHE A 7 -4.77 -17.76 -1.98
N LYS A 8 -4.53 -18.65 -2.95
CA LYS A 8 -5.50 -19.70 -3.34
C LYS A 8 -5.83 -20.62 -2.18
N ASP A 9 -4.81 -21.08 -1.47
CA ASP A 9 -4.97 -22.06 -0.39
C ASP A 9 -5.75 -21.44 0.79
N LEU A 10 -5.48 -20.16 1.13
CA LEU A 10 -6.24 -19.42 2.14
C LEU A 10 -7.72 -19.25 1.78
N VAL A 11 -8.06 -19.08 0.49
CA VAL A 11 -9.47 -19.02 0.06
C VAL A 11 -10.10 -20.41 0.12
N LYS A 12 -9.37 -21.44 -0.33
CA LYS A 12 -9.84 -22.81 -0.39
C LYS A 12 -10.11 -23.41 0.98
N ASP A 13 -9.29 -23.11 1.98
CA ASP A 13 -9.45 -23.60 3.36
C ASP A 13 -10.38 -22.73 4.22
N GLY A 14 -10.88 -21.61 3.68
CA GLY A 14 -11.79 -20.69 4.35
C GLY A 14 -11.12 -19.69 5.29
N SER A 15 -9.78 -19.66 5.36
CA SER A 15 -9.03 -18.67 6.14
C SER A 15 -9.18 -17.24 5.58
N ALA A 16 -9.48 -17.11 4.29
CA ALA A 16 -9.75 -15.85 3.62
C ALA A 16 -11.03 -15.94 2.76
N ASP A 17 -11.75 -14.83 2.68
CA ASP A 17 -12.91 -14.70 1.80
C ASP A 17 -12.71 -13.49 0.87
N TYR A 18 -12.51 -13.75 -0.42
CA TYR A 18 -12.30 -12.72 -1.43
C TYR A 18 -13.53 -11.82 -1.64
N ALA A 19 -14.73 -12.34 -1.38
CA ALA A 19 -15.97 -11.58 -1.49
C ALA A 19 -16.16 -10.60 -0.31
N ARG A 20 -15.47 -10.83 0.82
CA ARG A 20 -15.61 -10.05 2.05
C ARG A 20 -14.84 -8.74 2.02
N LYS A 21 -15.27 -7.82 1.16
CA LYS A 21 -14.69 -6.50 0.98
C LYS A 21 -15.25 -5.51 2.00
N THR A 22 -14.44 -4.52 2.37
CA THR A 22 -14.89 -3.35 3.12
C THR A 22 -15.22 -2.24 2.12
N ASP A 23 -16.40 -1.63 2.25
CA ASP A 23 -16.79 -0.48 1.44
C ASP A 23 -15.92 0.74 1.76
N ALA A 24 -15.71 1.60 0.76
CA ALA A 24 -14.95 2.82 0.96
C ALA A 24 -15.57 3.69 2.06
N GLY A 25 -14.77 4.06 3.05
CA GLY A 25 -15.19 4.88 4.19
C GLY A 25 -15.84 4.11 5.34
N ALA A 26 -16.21 2.84 5.17
CA ALA A 26 -16.75 2.02 6.25
C ALA A 26 -15.64 1.49 7.19
N PRO A 27 -15.96 1.22 8.47
CA PRO A 27 -15.04 0.52 9.37
C PRO A 27 -14.59 -0.82 8.78
N SER A 28 -13.28 -1.06 8.81
CA SER A 28 -12.67 -2.27 8.26
C SER A 28 -13.17 -3.56 8.93
N ASN A 29 -12.94 -4.71 8.28
CA ASN A 29 -13.28 -6.00 8.87
C ASN A 29 -12.53 -6.28 10.19
N VAL A 30 -11.30 -5.79 10.34
CA VAL A 30 -10.57 -5.90 11.63
C VAL A 30 -11.18 -4.99 12.69
N GLN A 31 -11.61 -3.78 12.32
CA GLN A 31 -12.31 -2.85 13.23
C GLN A 31 -13.64 -3.40 13.74
N THR A 32 -14.34 -4.19 12.92
CA THR A 32 -15.67 -4.75 13.25
C THR A 32 -15.62 -6.18 13.81
N GLY A 33 -14.42 -6.71 14.08
CA GLY A 33 -14.26 -8.09 14.56
C GLY A 33 -14.64 -9.18 13.55
N LYS A 34 -14.85 -8.81 12.27
CA LYS A 34 -15.20 -9.72 11.17
C LYS A 34 -13.99 -10.43 10.58
N ALA A 35 -12.78 -9.93 10.86
CA ALA A 35 -11.50 -10.56 10.51
C ALA A 35 -10.50 -10.37 11.65
N SER A 36 -9.67 -11.38 11.92
CA SER A 36 -8.60 -11.28 12.92
C SER A 36 -7.35 -10.56 12.40
N MET A 37 -7.15 -10.55 11.07
CA MET A 37 -6.00 -9.90 10.42
C MET A 37 -6.43 -9.28 9.09
N MET A 38 -5.71 -8.23 8.68
CA MET A 38 -5.92 -7.53 7.41
C MET A 38 -4.58 -6.99 6.90
N MET A 39 -4.33 -7.11 5.59
CA MET A 39 -3.27 -6.32 4.93
C MET A 39 -3.80 -4.89 4.72
N THR A 40 -3.08 -3.91 5.25
CA THR A 40 -3.51 -2.51 5.24
C THR A 40 -2.31 -1.57 5.15
N THR A 41 -2.58 -0.27 5.11
CA THR A 41 -1.57 0.80 5.17
C THR A 41 -1.58 1.47 6.54
N SER A 42 -0.57 2.30 6.79
CA SER A 42 -0.50 3.11 8.01
C SER A 42 -1.69 4.07 8.20
N ALA A 43 -2.42 4.38 7.11
CA ALA A 43 -3.60 5.23 7.14
C ALA A 43 -4.75 4.65 7.99
N LEU A 44 -4.78 3.33 8.19
CA LEU A 44 -5.81 2.69 9.00
C LEU A 44 -5.80 3.21 10.45
N TRP A 45 -4.66 3.64 10.98
CA TRP A 45 -4.58 4.18 12.34
C TRP A 45 -5.47 5.42 12.52
N VAL A 46 -5.41 6.35 11.57
CA VAL A 46 -6.25 7.57 11.58
C VAL A 46 -7.72 7.18 11.48
N GLN A 47 -8.05 6.25 10.58
CA GLN A 47 -9.42 5.76 10.44
C GLN A 47 -9.93 5.11 11.75
N VAL A 48 -9.13 4.27 12.41
CA VAL A 48 -9.51 3.63 13.68
C VAL A 48 -9.73 4.69 14.76
N LYS A 49 -8.83 5.67 14.87
CA LYS A 49 -8.94 6.76 15.85
C LYS A 49 -10.25 7.55 15.68
N GLU A 50 -10.72 7.72 14.45
CA GLU A 50 -11.97 8.42 14.16
C GLU A 50 -13.22 7.56 14.34
N GLN A 51 -13.15 6.28 13.96
CA GLN A 51 -14.33 5.43 13.84
C GLN A 51 -14.54 4.54 15.07
N ASN A 52 -13.47 3.94 15.59
CA ASN A 52 -13.47 2.95 16.67
C ASN A 52 -12.27 3.18 17.64
N PRO A 53 -12.18 4.33 18.32
CA PRO A 53 -11.01 4.71 19.13
C PRO A 53 -10.68 3.73 20.26
N ASP A 54 -11.69 3.09 20.86
CA ASP A 54 -11.54 2.08 21.91
C ASP A 54 -10.59 0.93 21.51
N LEU A 55 -10.45 0.64 20.21
CA LEU A 55 -9.52 -0.38 19.74
C LEU A 55 -8.04 0.00 19.94
N ILE A 56 -7.73 1.29 19.92
CA ILE A 56 -6.40 1.82 20.21
C ILE A 56 -6.26 2.04 21.72
N GLU A 57 -7.26 2.67 22.36
CA GLU A 57 -7.23 3.00 23.79
C GLU A 57 -7.09 1.76 24.68
N ASP A 58 -7.73 0.66 24.29
CA ASP A 58 -7.67 -0.62 25.01
C ASP A 58 -6.55 -1.57 24.50
N ASP A 59 -5.63 -1.10 23.66
CA ASP A 59 -4.53 -1.89 23.09
C ASP A 59 -5.00 -3.19 22.38
N LYS A 60 -6.07 -3.08 21.57
CA LYS A 60 -6.70 -4.22 20.87
C LYS A 60 -6.23 -4.40 19.43
N LEU A 61 -5.31 -3.58 18.95
CA LEU A 61 -4.76 -3.65 17.59
C LEU A 61 -3.24 -3.80 17.61
N GLY A 62 -2.76 -4.89 17.01
CA GLY A 62 -1.35 -5.09 16.71
C GLY A 62 -1.04 -4.87 15.23
N SER A 63 0.24 -4.68 14.93
CA SER A 63 0.74 -4.64 13.55
C SER A 63 2.06 -5.41 13.44
N PHE A 64 2.30 -6.00 12.26
CA PHE A 64 3.53 -6.71 11.96
C PHE A 64 3.79 -6.68 10.45
N VAL A 65 5.06 -6.83 10.06
CA VAL A 65 5.43 -6.97 8.65
C VAL A 65 5.20 -8.41 8.21
N LEU A 66 4.52 -8.60 7.08
CA LEU A 66 4.34 -9.92 6.49
C LEU A 66 5.71 -10.54 6.19
N ALA A 67 6.05 -11.59 6.94
CA ALA A 67 7.26 -12.37 6.76
C ALA A 67 6.88 -13.75 6.21
N ASN A 68 7.29 -14.01 4.98
CA ASN A 68 7.30 -15.37 4.43
C ASN A 68 8.78 -15.77 4.24
N ARG A 69 9.26 -15.92 2.99
CA ARG A 69 10.69 -16.15 2.72
C ARG A 69 11.58 -14.97 3.11
N ARG A 70 11.05 -13.75 2.99
CA ARG A 70 11.69 -12.51 3.43
C ARG A 70 10.60 -11.51 3.81
N PRO A 71 10.87 -10.59 4.75
CA PRO A 71 9.97 -9.46 5.00
C PRO A 71 9.81 -8.64 3.72
N ALA A 72 8.59 -8.19 3.44
CA ALA A 72 8.32 -7.31 2.31
C ALA A 72 7.16 -6.36 2.63
N MET A 73 7.34 -5.09 2.27
CA MET A 73 6.30 -4.07 2.30
C MET A 73 6.18 -3.40 0.94
N LEU A 74 4.96 -3.07 0.53
CA LEU A 74 4.75 -2.25 -0.66
C LEU A 74 4.93 -0.78 -0.28
N GLN A 75 5.88 -0.09 -0.91
CA GLN A 75 6.05 1.35 -0.76
C GLN A 75 5.32 2.08 -1.89
N GLY A 76 4.20 2.70 -1.54
CA GLY A 76 3.61 3.77 -2.33
C GLY A 76 4.15 5.15 -1.94
N GLY A 77 3.51 6.19 -2.45
CA GLY A 77 3.83 7.57 -2.08
C GLY A 77 3.21 8.56 -3.05
N THR A 78 3.26 9.83 -2.68
CA THR A 78 2.88 10.94 -3.57
C THR A 78 4.12 11.75 -3.89
N LEU A 79 4.38 11.95 -5.17
CA LEU A 79 5.39 12.88 -5.65
C LEU A 79 4.71 14.15 -6.16
N VAL A 80 5.26 15.30 -5.81
CA VAL A 80 4.84 16.59 -6.36
C VAL A 80 5.86 17.00 -7.41
N THR A 81 5.43 17.13 -8.66
CA THR A 81 6.31 17.39 -9.81
C THR A 81 5.88 18.62 -10.59
N GLN A 82 6.85 19.38 -11.10
CA GLN A 82 6.59 20.47 -12.03
C GLN A 82 6.52 19.97 -13.46
N ALA A 83 5.47 20.34 -14.20
CA ALA A 83 5.39 20.09 -15.63
C ALA A 83 6.48 20.87 -16.39
N ALA A 84 7.25 20.19 -17.24
CA ALA A 84 8.31 20.80 -18.04
C ALA A 84 7.79 21.92 -18.98
N ARG A 85 6.53 21.83 -19.42
CA ARG A 85 5.86 22.81 -20.29
C ARG A 85 4.91 23.74 -19.54
N SER A 86 5.11 23.94 -18.24
CA SER A 86 4.30 24.88 -17.45
C SER A 86 4.34 26.27 -18.07
N ARG A 87 3.18 26.93 -18.17
CA ARG A 87 3.09 28.36 -18.56
C ARG A 87 3.56 29.30 -17.46
N HIS A 88 3.71 28.78 -16.23
CA HIS A 88 4.16 29.53 -15.05
C HIS A 88 5.24 28.74 -14.29
N PRO A 89 6.43 28.55 -14.88
CA PRO A 89 7.45 27.65 -14.30
C PRO A 89 7.95 28.12 -12.93
N ALA A 90 8.14 29.43 -12.73
CA ALA A 90 8.60 29.98 -11.45
C ALA A 90 7.58 29.77 -10.32
N ALA A 91 6.30 30.06 -10.57
CA ALA A 91 5.23 29.85 -9.59
C ALA A 91 5.02 28.36 -9.28
N ALA A 92 5.05 27.51 -10.31
CA ALA A 92 4.96 26.06 -10.12
C ALA A 92 6.14 25.53 -9.29
N ARG A 93 7.35 26.01 -9.56
CA ARG A 93 8.55 25.65 -8.77
C ARG A 93 8.40 26.07 -7.31
N ALA A 94 8.00 27.31 -7.06
CA ALA A 94 7.80 27.83 -5.70
C ALA A 94 6.76 27.02 -4.93
N LEU A 95 5.68 26.57 -5.59
CA LEU A 95 4.69 25.69 -4.98
C LEU A 95 5.27 24.31 -4.62
N VAL A 96 6.05 23.70 -5.52
CA VAL A 96 6.72 22.41 -5.25
C VAL A 96 7.65 22.55 -4.05
N GLU A 97 8.43 23.63 -3.97
CA GLU A 97 9.35 23.90 -2.87
C GLU A 97 8.61 24.13 -1.55
N TYR A 98 7.50 24.87 -1.58
CA TYR A 98 6.65 25.07 -0.41
C TYR A 98 6.07 23.73 0.09
N LEU A 99 5.52 22.91 -0.81
CA LEU A 99 4.96 21.60 -0.46
C LEU A 99 6.02 20.60 0.04
N ALA A 100 7.30 20.85 -0.24
CA ALA A 100 8.42 20.07 0.25
C ALA A 100 8.95 20.53 1.62
N THR A 101 8.37 21.57 2.23
CA THR A 101 8.74 22.03 3.58
C THR A 101 8.36 21.00 4.65
N PRO A 102 9.10 20.92 5.76
CA PRO A 102 8.76 20.04 6.89
C PRO A 102 7.31 20.20 7.36
N ASP A 103 6.83 21.44 7.53
CA ASP A 103 5.46 21.72 7.99
C ASP A 103 4.40 21.22 7.00
N SER A 104 4.62 21.44 5.70
CA SER A 104 3.68 20.97 4.66
C SER A 104 3.64 19.44 4.58
N ILE A 105 4.80 18.79 4.68
CA ILE A 105 4.92 17.33 4.64
C ILE A 105 4.31 16.72 5.90
N LEU A 106 4.59 17.29 7.08
CA LEU A 106 4.04 16.81 8.35
C LEU A 106 2.51 16.93 8.36
N GLY A 107 1.96 18.10 8.00
CA GLY A 107 0.51 18.28 7.94
C GLY A 107 -0.17 17.34 6.94
N ALA A 108 0.46 17.09 5.78
CA ALA A 108 -0.05 16.13 4.81
C ALA A 108 0.02 14.67 5.31
N ALA A 109 1.07 14.33 6.07
CA ALA A 109 1.26 13.01 6.66
C ALA A 109 0.23 12.74 7.77
N GLU A 110 0.05 13.70 8.68
CA GLU A 110 -0.94 13.67 9.77
C GLU A 110 -2.35 13.45 9.23
N GLN A 111 -2.75 14.24 8.23
CA GLN A 111 -4.07 14.13 7.61
C GLN A 111 -4.34 12.75 7.00
N ARG A 112 -3.32 12.10 6.43
CA ARG A 112 -3.47 10.85 5.67
C ARG A 112 -3.10 9.60 6.46
N GLY A 113 -2.47 9.75 7.62
CA GLY A 113 -1.84 8.63 8.32
C GLY A 113 -0.66 8.00 7.55
N SER A 114 0.08 8.77 6.75
CA SER A 114 1.21 8.27 5.95
C SER A 114 2.58 8.55 6.60
N VAL A 115 3.59 7.72 6.30
CA VAL A 115 4.98 7.99 6.69
C VAL A 115 5.45 9.31 6.06
N PRO A 116 5.99 10.28 6.84
CA PRO A 116 6.54 11.51 6.30
C PRO A 116 7.71 11.25 5.33
N GLY A 117 7.77 12.00 4.23
CA GLY A 117 8.81 11.83 3.21
C GLY A 117 10.18 12.46 3.55
N LEU A 118 10.36 12.97 4.77
CA LEU A 118 11.58 13.63 5.24
C LEU A 118 12.10 12.98 6.53
N ARG A 119 13.39 12.66 6.56
CA ARG A 119 14.04 12.05 7.74
C ARG A 119 13.98 12.92 8.99
N ASP A 120 13.99 14.24 8.83
CA ASP A 120 13.89 15.17 9.96
C ASP A 120 12.54 15.07 10.70
N LEU A 121 11.55 14.39 10.09
CA LEU A 121 10.22 14.16 10.67
C LEU A 121 10.07 12.78 11.33
N ASP A 122 11.11 11.94 11.29
CA ASP A 122 11.09 10.54 11.76
C ASP A 122 10.81 10.42 13.27
N ASP A 123 11.14 11.45 14.07
CA ASP A 123 10.98 11.43 15.54
C ASP A 123 9.89 12.39 16.06
N THR A 124 8.98 12.82 15.17
CA THR A 124 7.87 13.71 15.53
C THR A 124 6.86 13.06 16.48
N GLY A 125 6.08 13.87 17.19
CA GLY A 125 4.98 13.39 18.04
C GLY A 125 3.97 12.55 17.25
N TYR A 126 3.70 12.95 16.00
CA TYR A 126 2.88 12.19 15.07
C TYR A 126 3.38 10.76 14.83
N VAL A 127 4.68 10.59 14.52
CA VAL A 127 5.25 9.24 14.29
C VAL A 127 5.17 8.40 15.56
N LYS A 128 5.44 8.99 16.73
CA LYS A 128 5.36 8.31 18.02
C LYS A 128 3.94 7.88 18.41
N GLU A 129 2.94 8.67 18.05
CA GLU A 129 1.53 8.39 18.35
C GLU A 129 0.94 7.34 17.39
N ASN A 130 1.31 7.37 16.10
CA ASN A 130 0.81 6.44 15.11
C ASN A 130 1.72 5.20 15.00
N GLN A 131 1.38 4.15 15.75
CA GLN A 131 2.17 2.91 15.78
C GLN A 131 2.33 2.25 14.41
N PHE A 132 1.40 2.45 13.47
CA PHE A 132 1.52 1.87 12.12
C PHE A 132 2.49 2.66 11.24
N VAL A 133 2.59 3.98 11.43
CA VAL A 133 3.63 4.81 10.81
C VAL A 133 5.00 4.44 11.38
N ASP A 134 5.11 4.33 12.71
CA ASP A 134 6.35 3.91 13.37
C ASP A 134 6.83 2.52 12.90
N LEU A 135 5.94 1.54 12.81
CA LEU A 135 6.26 0.23 12.24
C LEU A 135 6.76 0.35 10.80
N SER A 136 6.06 1.14 9.97
CA SER A 136 6.42 1.32 8.56
C SER A 136 7.81 1.95 8.42
N LEU A 137 8.11 2.97 9.23
CA LEU A 137 9.39 3.67 9.25
C LEU A 137 10.55 2.74 9.64
N LYS A 138 10.37 1.95 10.70
CA LYS A 138 11.35 0.95 11.19
C LYS A 138 11.63 -0.19 10.20
N ASN A 139 10.78 -0.34 9.18
CA ASN A 139 10.85 -1.43 8.22
C ASN A 139 11.08 -0.98 6.78
N LEU A 140 11.39 0.30 6.52
CA LEU A 140 11.59 0.83 5.16
C LEU A 140 12.67 0.07 4.37
N GLN A 141 13.65 -0.55 5.03
CA GLN A 141 14.65 -1.42 4.39
C GLN A 141 14.04 -2.67 3.71
N HIS A 142 12.80 -3.02 4.05
CA HIS A 142 12.05 -4.13 3.46
C HIS A 142 11.01 -3.65 2.42
N ALA A 143 10.98 -2.36 2.14
CA ALA A 143 9.99 -1.77 1.26
C ALA A 143 10.43 -1.85 -0.21
N PHE A 144 9.47 -2.13 -1.08
CA PHE A 144 9.66 -2.21 -2.53
C PHE A 144 8.63 -1.31 -3.23
N SER A 145 9.11 -0.47 -4.15
CA SER A 145 8.25 0.35 -5.00
C SER A 145 7.78 -0.43 -6.23
N GLU A 146 6.58 -0.09 -6.71
CA GLU A 146 6.10 -0.50 -8.02
C GLU A 146 6.94 0.14 -9.14
N GLY A 147 7.07 -0.51 -10.30
CA GLY A 147 7.72 0.07 -11.48
C GLY A 147 8.86 -0.76 -12.07
N GLY A 148 9.79 -0.07 -12.74
CA GLY A 148 11.02 -0.64 -13.30
C GLY A 148 11.12 -0.60 -14.83
N THR A 149 10.03 -0.31 -15.54
CA THR A 149 10.00 -0.18 -17.01
C THR A 149 9.05 0.92 -17.45
N ALA A 150 9.29 1.53 -18.61
CA ALA A 150 8.38 2.49 -19.22
C ALA A 150 6.99 1.88 -19.52
N ALA A 151 6.93 0.56 -19.71
CA ALA A 151 5.69 -0.19 -19.91
C ALA A 151 4.90 -0.45 -18.61
N TRP A 152 5.37 0.02 -17.45
CA TRP A 152 4.83 -0.40 -16.14
C TRP A 152 3.33 -0.19 -16.00
N MET A 153 2.81 0.96 -16.46
CA MET A 153 1.38 1.25 -16.35
C MET A 153 0.52 0.24 -17.11
N GLU A 154 0.97 -0.18 -18.30
CA GLU A 154 0.28 -1.21 -19.07
C GLU A 154 0.31 -2.56 -18.34
N ILE A 155 1.47 -2.94 -17.80
CA ILE A 155 1.64 -4.19 -17.04
C ILE A 155 0.74 -4.19 -15.79
N ARG A 156 0.73 -3.08 -15.05
CA ARG A 156 -0.04 -2.91 -13.81
C ARG A 156 -1.53 -3.14 -14.03
N GLU A 157 -2.06 -2.68 -15.15
CA GLU A 157 -3.47 -2.90 -15.53
C GLU A 157 -3.81 -4.37 -15.81
N LYS A 158 -2.82 -5.21 -16.15
CA LYS A 158 -3.02 -6.65 -16.38
C LYS A 158 -2.93 -7.51 -15.12
N ILE A 159 -2.28 -7.02 -14.05
CA ILE A 159 -2.06 -7.83 -12.83
C ILE A 159 -3.37 -8.40 -12.29
N LYS A 160 -4.33 -7.52 -11.96
CA LYS A 160 -5.61 -7.96 -11.37
C LYS A 160 -6.39 -8.91 -12.28
N PRO A 161 -6.73 -8.56 -13.55
CA PRO A 161 -7.53 -9.45 -14.40
C PRO A 161 -6.84 -10.78 -14.71
N THR A 162 -5.51 -10.85 -14.67
CA THR A 162 -4.78 -12.10 -14.89
C THR A 162 -4.64 -12.95 -13.63
N LEU A 163 -4.45 -12.35 -12.45
CA LEU A 163 -4.20 -13.11 -11.22
C LEU A 163 -5.48 -13.43 -10.43
N GLU A 164 -6.50 -12.58 -10.48
CA GLU A 164 -7.76 -12.78 -9.74
C GLU A 164 -8.47 -14.10 -10.10
N PRO A 165 -8.61 -14.51 -11.38
CA PRO A 165 -9.25 -15.79 -11.73
C PRO A 165 -8.52 -17.00 -11.17
N ALA A 166 -7.21 -16.90 -10.92
CA ALA A 166 -6.48 -17.94 -10.23
C ALA A 166 -6.81 -17.97 -8.74
N ILE A 167 -7.08 -16.84 -8.09
CA ILE A 167 -7.42 -16.79 -6.66
C ILE A 167 -8.82 -17.35 -6.40
N VAL A 168 -9.81 -16.93 -7.19
CA VAL A 168 -11.23 -17.27 -6.95
C VAL A 168 -11.79 -18.39 -7.82
N GLY A 169 -11.03 -18.85 -8.81
CA GLY A 169 -11.46 -19.87 -9.76
C GLY A 169 -10.45 -20.99 -9.97
N ASP A 170 -10.68 -21.76 -11.03
CA ASP A 170 -9.96 -23.02 -11.28
C ASP A 170 -8.60 -22.84 -11.98
N GLN A 171 -8.25 -21.62 -12.41
CA GLN A 171 -6.97 -21.37 -13.08
C GLN A 171 -5.80 -21.65 -12.13
N SER A 172 -4.80 -22.40 -12.59
CA SER A 172 -3.63 -22.70 -11.77
C SER A 172 -2.77 -21.45 -11.53
N ALA A 173 -2.12 -21.37 -10.37
CA ALA A 173 -1.20 -20.26 -10.07
C ALA A 173 -0.01 -20.21 -11.04
N LYS A 174 0.39 -21.35 -11.62
CA LYS A 174 1.44 -21.44 -12.62
C LYS A 174 1.01 -20.77 -13.92
N ASP A 175 -0.17 -21.10 -14.42
CA ASP A 175 -0.67 -20.60 -15.71
C ASP A 175 -0.94 -19.09 -15.65
N ALA A 176 -1.52 -18.60 -14.54
CA ALA A 176 -1.75 -17.17 -14.36
C ALA A 176 -0.45 -16.35 -14.33
N ILE A 177 0.59 -16.86 -13.65
CA ILE A 177 1.90 -16.19 -13.61
C ILE A 177 2.59 -16.25 -14.97
N ALA A 178 2.51 -17.39 -15.67
CA ALA A 178 3.07 -17.52 -17.01
C ALA A 178 2.41 -16.54 -17.99
N GLU A 179 1.08 -16.40 -17.95
CA GLU A 179 0.35 -15.46 -18.78
C GLU A 179 0.70 -14.01 -18.45
N LEU A 180 0.78 -13.65 -17.17
CA LEU A 180 1.22 -12.31 -16.78
C LEU A 180 2.64 -12.01 -17.27
N GLY A 181 3.54 -13.00 -17.22
CA GLY A 181 4.90 -12.90 -17.77
C GLY A 181 4.89 -12.60 -19.27
N ARG A 182 4.11 -13.36 -20.05
CA ARG A 182 3.96 -13.15 -21.50
C ARG A 182 3.40 -11.77 -21.83
N LEU A 183 2.39 -11.32 -21.10
CA LEU A 183 1.81 -9.97 -21.26
C LEU A 183 2.84 -8.88 -20.94
N ALA A 184 3.63 -9.07 -19.89
CA ALA A 184 4.69 -8.13 -19.50
C ALA A 184 5.81 -8.07 -20.55
N GLU A 185 6.31 -9.20 -21.03
CA GLU A 185 7.32 -9.26 -22.10
C GLU A 185 6.84 -8.59 -23.39
N ALA A 186 5.58 -8.83 -23.77
CA ALA A 186 4.98 -8.19 -24.93
C ALA A 186 4.87 -6.67 -24.76
N ALA A 187 4.51 -6.18 -23.56
CA ALA A 187 4.42 -4.75 -23.27
C ALA A 187 5.80 -4.08 -23.30
N ILE A 188 6.81 -4.73 -22.71
CA ILE A 188 8.19 -4.25 -22.71
C ILE A 188 8.76 -4.20 -24.13
N GLY A 189 8.53 -5.22 -24.95
CA GLY A 189 9.07 -5.29 -26.32
C GLY A 189 8.48 -4.29 -27.32
N ARG A 190 7.44 -3.53 -26.95
CA ARG A 190 6.84 -2.46 -27.77
C ARG A 190 7.33 -1.05 -27.43
N MET A 191 8.06 -0.89 -26.32
CA MET A 191 8.70 0.37 -25.94
C MET A 191 10.03 0.54 -26.69
#